data_AF-A0A5A7N866-F1
#
_entry.id   AF-A0A5A7N866-F1
#
_cell.length_a   1.000
_cell.length_b   1.000
_cell.length_c   1.000
_cell.angle_alpha   90.00
_cell.angle_beta   90.00
_cell.angle_gamma   90.00
#
_symmetry.space_group_name_H-M   'P 1'
#
loop_
_entity.id
_entity.type
_entity.pdbx_description
1 polymer ?
#
loop_
_entity_poly.entity_id
_entity_poly.type
_entity_poly.pdbx_seq_one_letter_code
_entity_poly.pdbx_strand_id
1 'polypeptide(L)'
;MDSHLTQIHRPSPNFGPRHPLLGRDLPDLVVLHYTGMISAKAALARLCDPRSLVSAHYLIDEDGTLYGWWPKIIAPGTRAKVAGRGSAM
;
A
#
# COMPACT_ATOMS: atom_id res chain seq x y z
N MET A 1 -27.85 -9.04 2.22
CA MET A 1 -26.74 -8.30 2.86
C MET A 1 -25.65 -8.25 1.82
N ASP A 2 -25.65 -7.17 1.04
CA ASP A 2 -24.82 -7.08 -0.16
C ASP A 2 -23.39 -6.74 0.27
N SER A 3 -22.56 -7.78 0.30
CA SER A 3 -21.19 -7.81 0.83
C SER A 3 -20.15 -7.35 -0.18
N HIS A 4 -20.50 -6.37 -1.03
CA HIS A 4 -19.59 -5.87 -2.06
C HIS A 4 -18.81 -4.66 -1.55
N LEU A 5 -17.61 -4.91 -1.01
CA LEU A 5 -16.61 -3.88 -0.76
C LEU A 5 -16.22 -3.24 -2.11
N THR A 6 -16.62 -1.98 -2.31
CA THR A 6 -16.21 -1.21 -3.49
C THR A 6 -14.84 -0.61 -3.21
N GLN A 7 -13.81 -1.04 -3.94
CA GLN A 7 -12.47 -0.48 -3.83
C GLN A 7 -12.35 0.83 -4.62
N ILE A 8 -11.92 1.90 -3.96
CA ILE A 8 -11.60 3.17 -4.60
C ILE A 8 -10.16 3.13 -5.12
N HIS A 9 -9.99 3.35 -6.43
CA HIS A 9 -8.67 3.34 -7.07
C HIS A 9 -7.95 4.67 -6.89
N ARG A 10 -6.79 4.64 -6.22
CA ARG A 10 -5.94 5.81 -5.95
C ARG A 10 -4.47 5.43 -6.10
N PRO A 11 -3.97 5.27 -7.34
CA PRO A 11 -2.61 4.80 -7.55
C PRO A 11 -1.62 5.84 -7.04
N SER A 12 -0.46 5.39 -6.64
CA SER A 12 0.63 6.29 -6.29
C SER A 12 1.91 5.89 -6.95
N PRO A 13 2.79 6.87 -7.19
CA PRO A 13 4.02 6.66 -7.92
C PRO A 13 5.08 5.91 -7.09
N ASN A 14 4.86 5.69 -5.79
CA ASN A 14 5.88 5.22 -4.87
C ASN A 14 6.01 3.69 -4.83
N PHE A 15 6.22 3.05 -5.97
CA PHE A 15 6.47 1.60 -6.06
C PHE A 15 7.80 1.29 -6.74
N GLY A 16 8.18 0.02 -6.74
CA GLY A 16 9.37 -0.46 -7.44
C GLY A 16 9.45 -1.99 -7.42
N PRO A 17 10.46 -2.58 -8.04
CA PRO A 17 10.64 -4.02 -8.01
C PRO A 17 10.90 -4.51 -6.59
N ARG A 18 10.43 -5.72 -6.28
CA ARG A 18 10.81 -6.47 -5.10
C ARG A 18 12.30 -6.79 -5.16
N HIS A 19 12.93 -6.85 -4.00
CA HIS A 19 14.38 -7.06 -3.93
C HIS A 19 14.76 -8.43 -4.52
N PRO A 20 15.70 -8.50 -5.47
CA PRO A 20 15.99 -9.73 -6.22
C PRO A 20 16.52 -10.87 -5.32
N LEU A 21 17.23 -10.54 -4.23
CA LEU A 21 17.74 -11.54 -3.28
C LEU A 21 16.65 -12.25 -2.44
N LEU A 22 15.38 -11.81 -2.51
CA LEU A 22 14.29 -12.47 -1.79
C LEU A 22 13.75 -13.71 -2.54
N GLY A 23 14.19 -13.95 -3.79
CA GLY A 23 13.91 -15.17 -4.56
C GLY A 23 12.44 -15.50 -4.81
N ARG A 24 11.52 -14.58 -4.50
CA ARG A 24 10.06 -14.77 -4.64
C ARG A 24 9.42 -13.53 -5.23
N ASP A 25 8.67 -13.70 -6.32
CA ASP A 25 7.89 -12.63 -6.93
C ASP A 25 6.56 -12.39 -6.21
N LEU A 26 6.09 -13.37 -5.44
CA LEU A 26 4.81 -13.34 -4.73
C LEU A 26 5.00 -12.93 -3.26
N PRO A 27 4.15 -12.02 -2.72
CA PRO A 27 4.09 -11.78 -1.28
C PRO A 27 3.59 -13.02 -0.53
N ASP A 28 4.22 -13.33 0.60
CA ASP A 28 3.85 -14.40 1.55
C ASP A 28 3.47 -13.86 2.94
N LEU A 29 3.58 -12.55 3.13
CA LEU A 29 3.27 -11.84 4.37
C LEU A 29 2.34 -10.65 4.10
N VAL A 30 1.35 -10.48 4.96
CA VAL A 30 0.55 -9.26 5.08
C VAL A 30 1.01 -8.48 6.30
N VAL A 31 1.31 -7.20 6.10
CA VAL A 31 1.67 -6.28 7.18
C VAL A 31 0.52 -5.31 7.40
N LEU A 32 -0.05 -5.32 8.60
CA LEU A 32 -1.02 -4.32 9.04
C LEU A 32 -0.27 -3.19 9.74
N HIS A 33 -0.45 -1.97 9.27
CA HIS A 33 0.20 -0.80 9.82
C HIS A 33 -0.84 0.30 10.06
N TYR A 34 -0.97 0.74 11.30
CA TYR A 34 -1.72 1.94 11.64
C TYR A 34 -0.91 3.17 11.26
N THR A 35 -1.48 4.05 10.43
CA THR A 35 -0.74 5.16 9.82
C THR A 35 -0.26 6.20 10.83
N GLY A 36 -0.89 6.30 12.00
CA GLY A 36 -0.60 7.33 13.01
C GLY A 36 -0.87 8.76 12.52
N MET A 37 -1.60 8.93 11.40
CA MET A 37 -1.91 10.23 10.82
C MET A 37 -3.28 10.72 11.26
N ILE A 38 -3.48 12.04 11.22
CA ILE A 38 -4.70 12.71 11.70
C ILE A 38 -5.99 12.31 10.98
N SER A 39 -5.90 11.75 9.77
CA SER A 39 -7.03 11.22 9.01
C SER A 39 -6.58 10.31 7.88
N ALA A 40 -7.47 9.46 7.37
CA ALA A 40 -7.21 8.68 6.16
C ALA A 40 -6.94 9.57 4.94
N LYS A 41 -7.59 10.73 4.82
CA LYS A 41 -7.30 11.71 3.76
C LYS A 41 -5.86 12.21 3.82
N ALA A 42 -5.35 12.51 5.02
CA ALA A 42 -3.96 12.91 5.21
C ALA A 42 -2.99 11.77 4.90
N ALA A 43 -3.31 10.54 5.32
CA ALA A 43 -2.56 9.35 4.95
C ALA A 43 -2.51 9.13 3.44
N LEU A 44 -3.66 9.19 2.77
CA LEU A 44 -3.78 9.04 1.33
C LEU A 44 -2.94 10.09 0.59
N ALA A 45 -3.01 11.36 1.01
CA ALA A 45 -2.20 12.41 0.43
C ALA A 45 -0.69 12.13 0.56
N ARG A 46 -0.23 11.70 1.75
CA ARG A 46 1.17 11.34 1.99
C ARG A 46 1.60 10.14 1.17
N LEU A 47 0.78 9.09 1.09
CA LEU A 47 1.08 7.88 0.33
C LEU A 47 1.11 8.16 -1.19
N CYS A 48 0.36 9.15 -1.67
CA CYS A 48 0.32 9.57 -3.08
C CYS A 48 1.35 10.62 -3.48
N ASP A 49 1.98 11.31 -2.54
CA ASP A 49 3.03 12.28 -2.83
C ASP A 49 4.31 11.58 -3.33
N PRO A 50 4.80 11.86 -4.56
CA PRO A 50 6.05 11.26 -5.06
C PRO A 50 7.29 11.58 -4.22
N ARG A 51 7.31 12.73 -3.52
CA ARG A 51 8.45 13.16 -2.68
C ARG A 51 8.54 12.37 -1.38
N SER A 52 7.43 11.75 -1.03
CA SER A 52 7.21 11.07 0.22
C SER A 52 7.98 9.75 0.29
N LEU A 53 8.22 9.12 -0.87
CA LEU A 53 8.89 7.83 -1.08
C LEU A 53 8.26 6.67 -0.30
N VAL A 54 7.01 6.81 0.15
CA VAL A 54 6.27 5.77 0.87
C VAL A 54 4.92 5.49 0.23
N SER A 55 4.45 4.27 0.44
CA SER A 55 3.23 3.70 -0.10
C SER A 55 2.79 2.48 0.70
N ALA A 56 1.54 2.07 0.45
CA ALA A 56 0.96 0.82 0.89
C ALA A 56 0.16 0.22 -0.27
N HIS A 57 -0.12 -1.08 -0.23
CA HIS A 57 -0.95 -1.73 -1.25
C HIS A 57 -2.44 -1.35 -1.09
N TYR A 58 -2.86 -1.19 0.17
CA TYR A 58 -4.22 -0.82 0.55
C TYR A 58 -4.18 0.19 1.71
N LEU A 59 -5.19 1.06 1.77
CA LEU A 59 -5.51 1.89 2.93
C LEU A 59 -6.99 1.67 3.25
N ILE A 60 -7.28 1.38 4.51
CA ILE A 60 -8.64 1.22 5.01
C ILE A 60 -8.92 2.42 5.90
N ASP A 61 -9.97 3.17 5.59
CA ASP A 61 -10.45 4.28 6.42
C ASP A 61 -11.27 3.75 7.61
N GLU A 62 -11.50 4.58 8.61
CA GLU A 62 -12.23 4.26 9.83
C GLU A 62 -13.70 3.90 9.55
N ASP A 63 -14.27 4.41 8.45
CA ASP A 63 -15.62 4.09 7.98
C ASP A 63 -15.70 2.78 7.15
N GLY A 64 -14.57 2.09 6.98
CA GLY A 64 -14.46 0.87 6.18
C GLY A 64 -14.21 1.11 4.70
N THR A 65 -14.06 2.36 4.24
CA THR A 65 -13.70 2.67 2.86
C THR A 65 -12.33 2.07 2.53
N LEU A 66 -12.30 1.26 1.46
CA LEU A 66 -11.07 0.63 0.97
C LEU A 66 -10.49 1.42 -0.20
N TYR A 67 -9.29 1.96 -0.03
CA TYR A 67 -8.45 2.46 -1.11
C TYR A 67 -7.44 1.41 -1.50
N GLY A 68 -7.23 1.18 -2.80
CA GLY A 68 -6.25 0.21 -3.27
C GLY A 68 -5.64 0.59 -4.61
N TRP A 69 -4.40 0.13 -4.81
CA TRP A 69 -3.58 0.55 -5.95
C TRP A 69 -3.49 -0.59 -6.94
N TRP A 70 -4.44 -0.66 -7.87
CA TRP A 70 -4.36 -1.63 -8.95
C TRP A 70 -5.05 -1.13 -10.22
N PRO A 71 -4.31 -0.69 -11.26
CA PRO A 71 -4.80 -0.94 -12.60
C PRO A 71 -4.62 -2.43 -12.89
N LYS A 72 -5.50 -3.00 -13.71
CA LYS A 72 -5.63 -4.42 -14.10
C LYS A 72 -4.32 -5.16 -14.46
N ILE A 73 -3.19 -4.47 -14.61
CA ILE A 73 -1.87 -5.01 -14.99
C ILE A 73 -0.77 -4.24 -14.25
N ILE A 74 -0.15 -4.87 -13.25
CA ILE A 74 1.19 -4.50 -12.76
C ILE A 74 2.08 -5.73 -13.00
N ALA A 75 3.32 -5.53 -13.44
CA ALA A 75 4.26 -6.63 -13.64
C ALA A 75 4.44 -7.44 -12.33
N PRO A 76 4.48 -8.78 -12.40
CA PRO A 76 4.81 -9.63 -11.25
C PRO A 76 6.06 -9.12 -10.52
N GLY A 77 6.06 -9.21 -9.19
CA GLY A 77 7.21 -8.77 -8.39
C GLY A 77 7.26 -7.27 -8.08
N THR A 78 6.24 -6.47 -8.38
CA THR A 78 6.19 -5.04 -7.96
C THR A 78 5.74 -4.89 -6.49
N ARG A 79 6.34 -3.94 -5.76
CA ARG A 79 6.13 -3.72 -4.32
C ARG A 79 5.89 -2.23 -4.00
N ALA A 80 5.01 -1.96 -3.05
CA ALA A 80 4.93 -0.68 -2.33
C ALA A 80 6.19 -0.40 -1.49
N LYS A 81 6.77 0.79 -1.62
CA LYS A 81 7.83 1.31 -0.74
C LYS A 81 7.25 1.67 0.63
N VAL A 82 7.55 0.90 1.67
CA VAL A 82 7.09 1.22 3.03
C VAL A 82 8.19 2.02 3.76
N ALA A 83 7.87 3.14 4.43
CA ALA A 83 8.81 3.74 5.38
C ALA A 83 8.78 2.98 6.71
N GLY A 84 9.96 2.62 7.17
CA GLY A 84 10.18 1.90 8.40
C GLY A 84 11.34 0.95 8.18
N ARG A 85 12.45 1.20 8.87
CA ARG A 85 13.36 0.09 9.17
C ARG A 85 12.51 -0.84 10.04
N GLY A 86 12.23 -2.05 9.55
CA GLY A 86 11.80 -3.10 10.47
C GLY A 86 12.91 -3.20 11.52
N SER A 87 12.62 -2.82 12.77
CA SER A 87 13.46 -3.27 13.86
C SER A 87 13.26 -4.77 13.90
N ALA A 88 14.20 -5.51 13.33
CA ALA A 88 14.39 -6.89 13.73
C ALA A 88 14.72 -6.83 15.22
N MET A 89 13.78 -7.27 16.06
CA MET A 89 14.18 -7.92 17.30
C MET A 89 14.49 -9.37 16.97
#